data_AF-A0A2T8IDD3-F1
#
_entry.id   AF-A0A2T8IDD3-F1
#
_cell.length_a   1.000
_cell.length_b   1.000
_cell.length_c   1.000
_cell.angle_alpha   90.00
_cell.angle_beta   90.00
_cell.angle_gamma   90.00
#
_symmetry.space_group_name_H-M   'P 1'
#
loop_
_entity.id
_entity.type
_entity.pdbx_description
1 polymer ?
#
loop_
_entity_poly.entity_id
_entity_poly.type
_entity_poly.pdbx_seq_one_letter_code
_entity_poly.pdbx_strand_id
1 'polypeptide(L)'
;MLPGGGGEGGKRRDRGATAAADEDADAATSASAASLNDLCATATGAGAARAPPPFPRAAAWAVAALLAVGLGVGALVLAAVHSAALLVVAVLLSAAVAAFLLWNAAAAASGRALRRFVDGLPASSLRVAADGQLVKITGFVSCGDISLISSYEKVENCVYTSTLLRKCASWGSMILNPWNRRSKWKLTHAERFAADFYITDAKSGKRALVKAGHHSKVVPLIDENLLVITSRDTELSSTLKYWLEERNLSSEEAQLIRLEEG
;
A
#
# COMPACT_ATOMS: atom_id res chain seq x y z
N MET A 1 -69.00 -42.01 7.97
CA MET A 1 -69.49 -42.09 6.58
C MET A 1 -68.41 -41.56 5.66
N LEU A 2 -67.76 -42.46 4.91
CA LEU A 2 -66.98 -42.17 3.70
C LEU A 2 -67.95 -42.30 2.50
N PRO A 3 -67.72 -41.67 1.32
CA PRO A 3 -66.67 -42.07 0.35
C PRO A 3 -65.90 -40.86 -0.26
N GLY A 4 -64.66 -40.95 -0.77
CA GLY A 4 -64.18 -41.66 -1.98
C GLY A 4 -64.19 -40.68 -3.19
N GLY A 5 -63.18 -40.46 -4.03
CA GLY A 5 -61.86 -41.05 -4.29
C GLY A 5 -61.20 -40.41 -5.54
N GLY A 6 -59.95 -40.82 -5.86
CA GLY A 6 -59.24 -40.64 -7.15
C GLY A 6 -58.63 -39.25 -7.43
N GLY A 7 -57.44 -39.05 -7.99
CA GLY A 7 -56.40 -39.89 -8.60
C GLY A 7 -55.39 -38.98 -9.35
N GLU A 8 -54.11 -39.34 -9.30
CA GLU A 8 -52.95 -39.02 -10.17
C GLU A 8 -52.67 -37.64 -10.81
N GLY A 9 -51.37 -37.28 -10.85
CA GLY A 9 -50.81 -36.39 -11.89
C GLY A 9 -49.69 -35.47 -11.38
N GLY A 10 -48.42 -35.81 -11.64
CA GLY A 10 -47.26 -35.09 -11.12
C GLY A 10 -47.02 -33.70 -11.74
N LYS A 11 -46.22 -32.88 -11.04
CA LYS A 11 -45.39 -31.85 -11.68
C LYS A 11 -44.14 -31.56 -10.86
N ARG A 12 -43.01 -32.00 -11.43
CA ARG A 12 -41.64 -31.63 -11.10
C ARG A 12 -41.37 -30.23 -11.70
N ARG A 13 -40.47 -29.45 -11.08
CA ARG A 13 -39.93 -28.12 -11.50
C ARG A 13 -40.84 -26.93 -11.11
N ASP A 14 -40.38 -25.82 -10.55
CA ASP A 14 -39.12 -25.09 -10.73
C ASP A 14 -38.59 -24.51 -9.39
N ARG A 15 -37.34 -24.79 -9.04
CA ARG A 15 -36.60 -24.10 -7.96
C ARG A 15 -35.14 -23.89 -8.37
N GLY A 16 -34.93 -23.43 -9.62
CA GLY A 16 -33.60 -23.31 -10.22
C GLY A 16 -33.37 -22.06 -11.08
N ALA A 17 -34.27 -21.09 -11.10
CA ALA A 17 -34.14 -19.91 -11.97
C ALA A 17 -33.57 -18.66 -11.27
N THR A 18 -33.49 -18.64 -9.94
CA THR A 18 -33.02 -17.47 -9.18
C THR A 18 -31.56 -17.53 -8.75
N ALA A 19 -30.90 -18.70 -8.81
CA ALA A 19 -29.47 -18.80 -8.47
C ALA A 19 -28.56 -18.51 -9.67
N ALA A 20 -28.96 -18.91 -10.89
CA ALA A 20 -28.17 -18.71 -12.09
C ALA A 20 -28.13 -17.22 -12.53
N ALA A 21 -29.20 -16.47 -12.29
CA ALA A 21 -29.26 -15.05 -12.64
C ALA A 21 -28.37 -14.18 -11.74
N ASP A 22 -28.20 -14.56 -10.47
CA ASP A 22 -27.26 -13.88 -9.55
C ASP A 22 -25.81 -14.25 -9.89
N GLU A 23 -25.51 -15.52 -10.18
CA GLU A 23 -24.16 -15.95 -10.61
C GLU A 23 -23.74 -15.31 -11.94
N ASP A 24 -24.64 -15.19 -12.93
CA ASP A 24 -24.34 -14.53 -14.21
C ASP A 24 -24.17 -13.01 -14.05
N ALA A 25 -24.91 -12.38 -13.13
CA ALA A 25 -24.77 -10.95 -12.82
C ALA A 25 -23.47 -10.64 -12.06
N ASP A 26 -23.09 -11.50 -11.10
CA ASP A 26 -21.84 -11.40 -10.37
C ASP A 26 -20.64 -11.69 -11.29
N ALA A 27 -20.74 -12.67 -12.18
CA ALA A 27 -19.72 -12.96 -13.18
C ALA A 27 -19.55 -11.82 -14.21
N ALA A 28 -20.64 -11.19 -14.65
CA ALA A 28 -20.58 -10.04 -15.54
C ALA A 28 -20.02 -8.79 -14.85
N THR A 29 -20.37 -8.58 -13.58
CA THR A 29 -19.88 -7.47 -12.76
C THR A 29 -18.40 -7.63 -12.45
N SER A 30 -17.96 -8.84 -12.13
CA SER A 30 -16.55 -9.16 -11.87
C SER A 30 -15.67 -9.05 -13.13
N ALA A 31 -16.18 -9.50 -14.28
CA ALA A 31 -15.50 -9.33 -15.56
C ALA A 31 -15.39 -7.85 -15.98
N SER A 32 -16.44 -7.06 -15.73
CA SER A 32 -16.42 -5.62 -15.99
C SER A 32 -15.45 -4.88 -15.06
N ALA A 33 -15.42 -5.24 -13.78
CA ALA A 33 -14.51 -4.64 -12.81
C ALA A 33 -13.04 -5.06 -13.04
N ALA A 34 -12.78 -6.29 -13.51
CA ALA A 34 -11.45 -6.71 -13.94
C ALA A 34 -10.97 -5.91 -15.18
N SER A 35 -11.84 -5.71 -16.17
CA SER A 35 -11.56 -4.85 -17.34
C SER A 35 -11.32 -3.38 -16.95
N LEU A 36 -12.01 -2.87 -15.92
CA LEU A 36 -11.84 -1.50 -15.42
C LEU A 36 -10.56 -1.33 -14.59
N ASN A 37 -10.16 -2.37 -13.86
CA ASN A 37 -8.83 -2.44 -13.22
C ASN A 37 -7.72 -2.27 -14.27
N ASP A 38 -7.84 -2.93 -15.44
CA ASP A 38 -6.87 -2.79 -16.53
C ASP A 38 -6.84 -1.36 -17.11
N LEU A 39 -8.00 -0.70 -17.22
CA LEU A 39 -8.06 0.71 -17.64
C LEU A 39 -7.39 1.64 -16.62
N CYS A 40 -7.44 1.30 -15.33
CA CYS A 40 -6.71 2.00 -14.27
C CYS A 40 -5.23 1.58 -14.18
N ALA A 41 -4.81 0.51 -14.86
CA ALA A 41 -3.47 -0.08 -14.79
C ALA A 41 -2.46 0.43 -15.84
N THR A 42 -2.89 1.17 -16.88
CA THR A 42 -2.06 1.48 -18.06
C THR A 42 -1.02 2.60 -17.88
N ALA A 43 -0.41 2.73 -16.70
CA ALA A 43 0.74 3.62 -16.47
C ALA A 43 1.86 3.03 -15.59
N THR A 44 2.01 1.69 -15.54
CA THR A 44 3.13 1.02 -14.82
C THR A 44 4.28 0.57 -15.73
N GLY A 45 4.28 1.00 -17.00
CA GLY A 45 5.37 0.79 -17.94
C GLY A 45 6.55 1.76 -17.77
N ALA A 46 7.12 1.89 -16.57
CA ALA A 46 8.46 2.47 -16.38
C ALA A 46 8.97 2.21 -14.97
N GLY A 47 9.82 1.18 -14.86
CA GLY A 47 10.87 1.02 -13.85
C GLY A 47 10.55 1.41 -12.41
N ALA A 48 10.29 0.41 -11.57
CA ALA A 48 10.54 0.42 -10.12
C ALA A 48 10.52 1.83 -9.51
N ALA A 49 9.31 2.41 -9.37
CA ALA A 49 9.13 3.71 -8.76
C ALA A 49 9.61 3.64 -7.31
N ARG A 50 10.88 3.97 -7.14
CA ARG A 50 11.57 4.11 -5.86
C ARG A 50 10.69 5.02 -5.02
N ALA A 51 10.24 4.50 -3.87
CA ALA A 51 9.47 5.28 -2.90
C ALA A 51 10.08 6.69 -2.80
N PRO A 52 9.28 7.75 -2.99
CA PRO A 52 9.82 9.10 -3.00
C PRO A 52 10.62 9.30 -1.72
N PRO A 53 11.85 9.82 -1.82
CA PRO A 53 12.69 9.98 -0.65
C PRO A 53 11.92 10.79 0.40
N PRO A 54 12.04 10.43 1.70
CA PRO A 54 11.28 11.07 2.77
C PRO A 54 11.53 12.57 2.90
N PHE A 55 12.61 13.07 2.28
CA PHE A 55 12.94 14.47 2.15
C PHE A 55 13.11 14.84 0.67
N PRO A 56 12.69 16.05 0.26
CA PRO A 56 13.05 16.56 -1.05
C PRO A 56 14.57 16.51 -1.16
N ARG A 57 15.10 15.96 -2.26
CA ARG A 57 16.55 15.80 -2.47
C ARG A 57 17.30 17.11 -2.21
N ALA A 58 16.68 18.24 -2.53
CA ALA A 58 17.17 19.58 -2.23
C ALA A 58 17.41 19.82 -0.73
N ALA A 59 16.51 19.41 0.16
CA ALA A 59 16.70 19.57 1.61
C ALA A 59 17.84 18.67 2.13
N ALA A 60 17.96 17.45 1.60
CA ALA A 60 19.08 16.57 1.95
C ALA A 60 20.43 17.17 1.50
N TRP A 61 20.50 17.74 0.29
CA TRP A 61 21.68 18.44 -0.21
C TRP A 61 21.99 19.72 0.59
N ALA A 62 20.98 20.50 0.95
CA ALA A 62 21.15 21.70 1.77
C ALA A 62 21.73 21.36 3.16
N VAL A 63 21.24 20.29 3.78
CA VAL A 63 21.76 19.78 5.05
C VAL A 63 23.19 19.26 4.91
N ALA A 64 23.50 18.52 3.85
CA ALA A 64 24.85 18.05 3.59
C ALA A 64 25.84 19.22 3.37
N ALA A 65 25.40 20.25 2.64
CA ALA A 65 26.18 21.47 2.44
C ALA A 65 26.44 22.22 3.76
N LEU A 66 25.41 22.37 4.61
CA LEU A 66 25.55 22.99 5.93
C LEU A 66 26.53 22.23 6.83
N LEU A 67 26.47 20.90 6.81
CA LEU A 67 27.43 20.07 7.56
C LEU A 67 28.85 20.20 7.01
N ALA A 68 29.04 20.22 5.69
CA ALA A 68 30.35 20.42 5.07
C ALA A 68 30.94 21.79 5.42
N VAL A 69 30.12 22.85 5.39
CA VAL A 69 30.54 24.20 5.82
C VAL A 69 30.90 24.20 7.31
N GLY A 70 30.07 23.61 8.17
CA GLY A 70 30.34 23.53 9.61
C GLY A 70 31.64 22.78 9.94
N LEU A 71 31.90 21.67 9.25
CA LEU A 71 33.16 20.91 9.39
C LEU A 71 34.36 21.70 8.87
N GLY A 72 34.23 22.38 7.73
CA GLY A 72 35.28 23.22 7.17
C GLY A 72 35.66 24.38 8.08
N VAL A 73 34.65 25.11 8.60
CA VAL A 73 34.86 26.19 9.58
C VAL A 73 35.47 25.64 10.87
N GLY A 74 34.99 24.49 11.37
CA GLY A 74 35.54 23.84 12.56
C GLY A 74 37.01 23.46 12.40
N ALA A 75 37.40 22.91 11.25
CA ALA A 75 38.80 22.59 10.94
C ALA A 75 39.69 23.83 10.85
N LEU A 76 39.17 24.93 10.29
CA LEU A 76 39.90 26.20 10.16
C LEU A 76 40.11 26.88 11.52
N VAL A 77 39.08 26.83 12.39
CA VAL A 77 39.19 27.27 13.79
C VAL A 77 40.19 26.40 14.58
N LEU A 78 40.27 25.09 14.30
CA LEU A 78 41.27 24.21 14.90
C LEU A 78 42.70 24.63 14.55
N ALA A 79 42.95 24.88 13.27
CA ALA A 79 44.25 25.30 12.76
C ALA A 79 44.68 26.66 13.34
N ALA A 80 43.72 27.55 13.60
CA ALA A 80 43.98 28.87 14.16
C ALA A 80 44.15 28.86 15.70
N VAL A 81 43.23 28.22 16.42
CA VAL A 81 43.12 28.32 17.89
C VAL A 81 43.90 27.22 18.62
N HIS A 82 44.29 26.14 17.94
CA HIS A 82 44.98 24.97 18.52
C HIS A 82 44.25 24.37 19.74
N SER A 83 42.96 24.65 19.90
CA SER A 83 42.16 24.19 21.04
C SER A 83 41.33 22.97 20.63
N ALA A 84 41.72 21.81 21.15
CA ALA A 84 40.99 20.56 20.96
C ALA A 84 39.54 20.63 21.48
N ALA A 85 39.25 21.50 22.44
CA ALA A 85 37.92 21.65 23.03
C ALA A 85 36.87 22.12 21.99
N LEU A 86 37.24 23.06 21.10
CA LEU A 86 36.33 23.55 20.05
C LEU A 86 36.02 22.48 19.00
N LEU A 87 36.99 21.61 18.70
CA LEU A 87 36.77 20.45 17.83
C LEU A 87 35.76 19.49 18.44
N VAL A 88 35.95 19.16 19.72
CA VAL A 88 35.07 18.24 20.44
C VAL A 88 33.64 18.78 20.41
N VAL A 89 33.44 20.07 20.67
CA VAL A 89 32.11 20.70 20.59
C VAL A 89 31.53 20.65 19.16
N ALA A 90 32.31 20.96 18.13
CA ALA A 90 31.86 20.90 16.74
C ALA A 90 31.49 19.47 16.29
N VAL A 91 32.28 18.47 16.69
CA VAL A 91 32.00 17.06 16.41
C VAL A 91 30.75 16.59 17.14
N LEU A 92 30.56 16.97 18.41
CA LEU A 92 29.35 16.64 19.16
C LEU A 92 28.09 17.27 18.55
N LEU A 93 28.15 18.55 18.16
CA LEU A 93 27.03 19.24 17.51
C LEU A 93 26.69 18.62 16.15
N SER A 94 27.70 18.35 15.32
CA SER A 94 27.49 17.70 14.02
C SER A 94 26.95 16.27 14.17
N ALA A 95 27.43 15.51 15.15
CA ALA A 95 26.90 14.18 15.47
C ALA A 95 25.43 14.25 15.94
N ALA A 96 25.08 15.22 16.79
CA ALA A 96 23.69 15.41 17.24
C ALA A 96 22.75 15.76 16.07
N VAL A 97 23.18 16.66 15.18
CA VAL A 97 22.43 17.01 13.96
C VAL A 97 22.27 15.79 13.05
N ALA A 98 23.35 15.05 12.79
CA ALA A 98 23.31 13.83 11.98
C ALA A 98 22.37 12.77 12.57
N ALA A 99 22.41 12.55 13.89
CA ALA A 99 21.52 11.64 14.59
C ALA A 99 20.04 12.05 14.46
N PHE A 100 19.73 13.35 14.63
CA PHE A 100 18.38 13.87 14.44
C PHE A 100 17.87 13.69 13.01
N LEU A 101 18.73 13.94 12.01
CA LEU A 101 18.38 13.76 10.60
C LEU A 101 18.15 12.29 10.25
N LEU A 102 19.03 11.40 10.72
CA LEU A 102 18.88 9.95 10.55
C LEU A 102 17.61 9.44 11.22
N TRP A 103 17.29 9.95 12.42
CA TRP A 103 16.06 9.63 13.11
C TRP A 103 14.83 10.09 12.32
N ASN A 104 14.84 11.31 11.80
CA ASN A 104 13.74 11.83 10.98
C ASN A 104 13.59 11.07 9.66
N ALA A 105 14.68 10.75 8.98
CA ALA A 105 14.66 9.95 7.76
C ALA A 105 14.11 8.54 8.04
N ALA A 106 14.53 7.90 9.13
CA ALA A 106 14.01 6.59 9.54
C ALA A 106 12.55 6.65 9.98
N ALA A 107 12.12 7.71 10.66
CA ALA A 107 10.73 7.93 11.07
C ALA A 107 9.80 8.16 9.87
N ALA A 108 10.27 8.88 8.86
CA ALA A 108 9.55 9.13 7.62
C ALA A 108 9.50 7.87 6.74
N ALA A 109 10.62 7.14 6.59
CA ALA A 109 10.66 5.89 5.83
C ALA A 109 9.77 4.79 6.42
N SER A 110 9.52 4.83 7.73
CA SER A 110 8.63 3.89 8.41
C SER A 110 7.16 4.33 8.43
N GLY A 111 6.80 5.45 7.78
CA GLY A 111 5.44 6.01 7.81
C GLY A 111 4.99 6.50 9.20
N ARG A 112 5.80 6.31 10.25
CA ARG A 112 5.46 6.66 11.64
C ARG A 112 5.24 8.16 11.82
N ALA A 113 5.99 9.00 11.11
CA ALA A 113 5.78 10.45 11.16
C ALA A 113 4.41 10.85 10.60
N LEU A 114 4.02 10.27 9.46
CA LEU A 114 2.72 10.53 8.85
C LEU A 114 1.57 10.00 9.70
N ARG A 115 1.68 8.76 10.23
CA ARG A 115 0.69 8.19 11.16
C ARG A 115 0.48 9.10 12.36
N ARG A 116 1.55 9.52 13.04
CA ARG A 116 1.45 10.45 14.19
C ARG A 116 0.85 11.80 13.84
N PHE A 117 1.20 12.34 12.67
CA PHE A 117 0.62 13.60 12.20
C PHE A 117 -0.90 13.45 11.99
N VAL A 118 -1.33 12.39 11.33
CA VAL A 118 -2.74 12.07 11.12
C VAL A 118 -3.45 11.78 12.45
N ASP A 119 -2.82 11.10 13.39
CA ASP A 119 -3.37 10.81 14.72
C ASP A 119 -3.58 12.09 15.53
N GLY A 120 -2.66 13.05 15.44
CA GLY A 120 -2.75 14.36 16.11
C GLY A 120 -3.79 15.31 15.51
N LEU A 121 -4.24 15.07 14.28
CA LEU A 121 -5.30 15.88 13.65
C LEU A 121 -6.67 15.57 14.29
N PRO A 122 -7.40 16.60 14.77
CA PRO A 122 -8.76 16.41 15.27
C PRO A 122 -9.69 16.01 14.12
N ALA A 123 -10.63 15.10 14.39
CA ALA A 123 -11.63 14.72 13.41
C ALA A 123 -12.54 15.93 13.09
N SER A 124 -12.45 16.40 11.85
CA SER A 124 -13.24 17.51 11.30
C SER A 124 -14.57 17.01 10.72
N SER A 125 -15.56 17.88 10.66
CA SER A 125 -16.85 17.59 10.03
C SER A 125 -16.93 18.22 8.65
N LEU A 126 -17.51 17.51 7.68
CA LEU A 126 -17.75 18.01 6.32
C LEU A 126 -18.64 19.27 6.29
N ARG A 127 -19.41 19.53 7.35
CA ARG A 127 -20.25 20.72 7.44
C ARG A 127 -19.46 22.03 7.57
N VAL A 128 -18.27 21.97 8.19
CA VAL A 128 -17.46 23.15 8.53
C VAL A 128 -16.20 23.24 7.65
N ALA A 129 -15.98 22.25 6.79
CA ALA A 129 -14.84 22.23 5.88
C ALA A 129 -14.95 23.37 4.85
N ALA A 130 -13.91 24.18 4.74
CA ALA A 130 -13.76 25.20 3.71
C ALA A 130 -12.88 24.70 2.56
N ASP A 131 -13.02 25.33 1.39
CA ASP A 131 -12.21 25.01 0.22
C ASP A 131 -10.71 25.23 0.50
N GLY A 132 -9.88 24.27 0.08
CA GLY A 132 -8.43 24.30 0.30
C GLY A 132 -7.96 23.91 1.71
N GLN A 133 -8.88 23.62 2.64
CA GLN A 133 -8.52 23.16 3.98
C GLN A 133 -8.19 21.68 4.01
N LEU A 134 -7.09 21.31 4.68
CA LEU A 134 -6.81 19.92 5.02
C LEU A 134 -7.75 19.46 6.15
N VAL A 135 -8.54 18.43 5.88
CA VAL A 135 -9.54 17.88 6.80
C VAL A 135 -9.31 16.39 7.04
N LYS A 136 -9.52 15.94 8.29
CA LYS A 136 -9.53 14.52 8.67
C LYS A 136 -10.98 14.11 8.88
N ILE A 137 -11.52 13.30 7.98
CA ILE A 137 -12.91 12.83 8.03
C ILE A 137 -12.91 11.38 8.45
N THR A 138 -13.78 11.04 9.41
CA THR A 138 -14.04 9.68 9.86
C THR A 138 -15.46 9.31 9.47
N GLY A 139 -15.65 8.15 8.85
CA GLY A 139 -16.94 7.84 8.26
C GLY A 139 -17.00 6.47 7.60
N PHE A 140 -18.17 6.19 7.04
CA PHE A 140 -18.39 5.01 6.20
C PHE A 140 -17.99 5.32 4.77
N VAL A 141 -17.30 4.36 4.15
CA VAL A 141 -16.87 4.43 2.76
C VAL A 141 -17.75 3.52 1.93
N SER A 142 -18.20 4.00 0.77
CA SER A 142 -18.90 3.20 -0.23
C SER A 142 -18.28 3.43 -1.60
N CYS A 143 -18.29 2.40 -2.44
CA CYS A 143 -17.83 2.50 -3.83
C CYS A 143 -18.55 3.64 -4.57
N GLY A 144 -17.82 4.29 -5.48
CA GLY A 144 -18.39 5.21 -6.44
C GLY A 144 -19.00 4.44 -7.62
N ASP A 145 -18.86 5.01 -8.82
CA ASP A 145 -19.39 4.40 -10.05
C ASP A 145 -18.58 3.17 -10.49
N ILE A 146 -17.35 3.03 -9.99
CA ILE A 146 -16.44 1.92 -10.30
C ILE A 146 -15.94 1.32 -8.99
N SER A 147 -16.05 0.00 -8.87
CA SER A 147 -15.45 -0.79 -7.80
C SER A 147 -14.21 -1.52 -8.30
N LEU A 148 -13.19 -1.63 -7.46
CA LEU A 148 -12.00 -2.41 -7.71
C LEU A 148 -12.18 -3.84 -7.22
N ILE A 149 -11.36 -4.72 -7.79
CA ILE A 149 -11.18 -6.10 -7.33
C ILE A 149 -9.73 -6.27 -6.84
N SER A 150 -9.52 -7.00 -5.75
CA SER A 150 -8.17 -7.34 -5.27
C SER A 150 -7.42 -8.22 -6.29
N SER A 151 -6.10 -8.13 -6.31
CA SER A 151 -5.30 -8.74 -7.37
C SER A 151 -5.24 -10.26 -7.24
N TYR A 152 -4.97 -10.76 -6.02
CA TYR A 152 -4.74 -12.17 -5.74
C TYR A 152 -5.97 -12.88 -5.16
N GLU A 153 -6.56 -12.39 -4.06
CA GLU A 153 -7.75 -13.01 -3.46
C GLU A 153 -9.04 -12.80 -4.27
N LYS A 154 -9.02 -11.87 -5.23
CA LYS A 154 -10.17 -11.48 -6.05
C LYS A 154 -11.36 -10.98 -5.21
N VAL A 155 -11.09 -10.25 -4.12
CA VAL A 155 -12.12 -9.61 -3.31
C VAL A 155 -12.72 -8.44 -4.07
N GLU A 156 -14.03 -8.47 -4.28
CA GLU A 156 -14.77 -7.44 -5.00
C GLU A 156 -15.21 -6.27 -4.10
N ASN A 157 -15.75 -5.21 -4.72
CA ASN A 157 -16.28 -4.03 -4.03
C ASN A 157 -15.23 -3.27 -3.20
N CYS A 158 -13.99 -3.23 -3.68
CA CYS A 158 -12.90 -2.51 -3.06
C CYS A 158 -12.80 -1.08 -3.59
N VAL A 159 -12.56 -0.13 -2.70
CA VAL A 159 -12.27 1.28 -3.06
C VAL A 159 -10.78 1.53 -3.28
N TYR A 160 -9.96 0.74 -2.59
CA TYR A 160 -8.52 0.73 -2.68
C TYR A 160 -8.07 -0.73 -2.70
N THR A 161 -7.07 -1.04 -3.52
CA THR A 161 -6.40 -2.33 -3.52
C THR A 161 -4.90 -2.10 -3.62
N SER A 162 -4.15 -2.92 -2.88
CA SER A 162 -2.71 -2.91 -2.90
C SER A 162 -2.18 -4.33 -2.89
N THR A 163 -1.26 -4.63 -3.78
CA THR A 163 -0.62 -5.94 -3.85
C THR A 163 0.89 -5.73 -3.96
N LEU A 164 1.62 -6.28 -2.99
CA LEU A 164 3.06 -6.14 -2.87
C LEU A 164 3.72 -7.51 -2.97
N LEU A 165 4.62 -7.65 -3.95
CA LEU A 165 5.49 -8.82 -4.04
C LEU A 165 6.88 -8.45 -3.54
N ARG A 166 7.31 -9.13 -2.47
CA ARG A 166 8.68 -9.02 -1.96
C ARG A 166 9.42 -10.33 -2.18
N LYS A 167 10.66 -10.21 -2.66
CA LYS A 167 11.58 -11.34 -2.79
C LYS A 167 12.66 -11.24 -1.73
N CYS A 168 13.04 -12.35 -1.14
CA CYS A 168 14.18 -12.36 -0.22
C CYS A 168 15.47 -12.13 -1.00
N ALA A 169 16.30 -11.22 -0.52
CA ALA A 169 17.61 -10.96 -1.07
C ALA A 169 18.45 -12.25 -0.99
N SER A 170 19.04 -12.63 -2.12
CA SER A 170 20.08 -13.64 -2.21
C SER A 170 21.44 -12.97 -2.25
N TRP A 171 22.44 -13.58 -1.61
CA TRP A 171 23.84 -13.21 -1.79
C TRP A 171 24.57 -14.44 -2.34
N GLY A 172 24.96 -14.39 -3.62
CA GLY A 172 25.45 -15.57 -4.33
C GLY A 172 24.40 -16.70 -4.34
N SER A 173 24.82 -17.93 -4.06
CA SER A 173 23.92 -19.09 -3.91
C SER A 173 23.22 -19.17 -2.55
N MET A 174 23.51 -18.25 -1.62
CA MET A 174 22.97 -18.27 -0.27
C MET A 174 21.75 -17.35 -0.15
N ILE A 175 20.57 -17.94 0.07
CA ILE A 175 19.39 -17.19 0.51
C ILE A 175 19.59 -16.86 1.98
N LEU A 176 19.53 -15.57 2.32
CA LEU A 176 19.67 -15.13 3.69
C LEU A 176 18.43 -15.54 4.50
N ASN A 177 18.63 -15.87 5.79
CA ASN A 177 17.58 -16.43 6.66
C ASN A 177 16.27 -15.58 6.64
N PRO A 178 15.12 -16.17 6.26
CA PRO A 178 13.80 -15.52 6.20
C PRO A 178 13.37 -14.83 7.50
N TRP A 179 13.76 -15.41 8.64
CA TRP A 179 13.20 -15.12 9.96
C TRP A 179 13.86 -13.91 10.65
N ASN A 180 14.91 -13.33 10.05
CA ASN A 180 15.60 -12.15 10.57
C ASN A 180 14.95 -10.83 10.07
N ARG A 181 14.60 -9.97 11.02
CA ARG A 181 13.29 -9.30 11.02
C ARG A 181 13.07 -8.07 10.12
N ARG A 182 14.06 -7.42 9.47
CA ARG A 182 13.78 -6.10 8.85
C ARG A 182 14.48 -5.70 7.55
N SER A 183 15.54 -6.38 7.09
CA SER A 183 16.45 -5.76 6.11
C SER A 183 16.82 -6.64 4.91
N LYS A 184 15.98 -7.60 4.52
CA LYS A 184 16.32 -8.56 3.46
C LYS A 184 15.21 -8.88 2.46
N TRP A 185 14.00 -8.38 2.67
CA TRP A 185 12.91 -8.49 1.70
C TRP A 185 12.95 -7.29 0.76
N LYS A 186 13.32 -7.51 -0.50
CA LYS A 186 13.34 -6.49 -1.53
C LYS A 186 11.98 -6.45 -2.20
N LEU A 187 11.35 -5.27 -2.23
CA LEU A 187 10.15 -5.05 -3.03
C LEU A 187 10.49 -5.22 -4.51
N THR A 188 9.84 -6.19 -5.16
CA THR A 188 10.05 -6.52 -6.57
C THR A 188 8.91 -5.97 -7.42
N HIS A 189 7.69 -6.11 -6.93
CA HIS A 189 6.48 -5.65 -7.62
C HIS A 189 5.55 -4.96 -6.63
N ALA A 190 4.87 -3.92 -7.08
CA ALA A 190 3.87 -3.21 -6.30
C ALA A 190 2.77 -2.68 -7.22
N GLU A 191 1.55 -3.14 -6.97
CA GLU A 191 0.32 -2.66 -7.58
C GLU A 191 -0.47 -1.91 -6.51
N ARG A 192 -0.91 -0.68 -6.82
CA ARG A 192 -1.77 0.10 -5.92
C ARG A 192 -2.77 0.86 -6.76
N PHE A 193 -4.04 0.57 -6.55
CA PHE A 193 -5.14 1.18 -7.28
C PHE A 193 -6.12 1.82 -6.30
N ALA A 194 -6.66 2.96 -6.70
CA ALA A 194 -7.70 3.67 -5.98
C ALA A 194 -8.79 4.06 -6.98
N ALA A 195 -10.05 3.84 -6.58
CA ALA A 195 -11.22 4.27 -7.31
C ALA A 195 -11.82 5.50 -6.65
N ASP A 196 -12.69 6.19 -7.39
CA ASP A 196 -13.52 7.23 -6.79
C ASP A 196 -14.50 6.58 -5.80
N PHE A 197 -14.70 7.21 -4.65
CA PHE A 197 -15.56 6.67 -3.60
C PHE A 197 -16.32 7.76 -2.87
N TYR A 198 -17.44 7.37 -2.27
CA TYR A 198 -18.17 8.26 -1.37
C TYR A 198 -17.71 8.03 0.06
N ILE A 199 -17.49 9.12 0.78
CA ILE A 199 -17.31 9.10 2.24
C ILE A 199 -18.49 9.80 2.91
N THR A 200 -19.10 9.11 3.87
CA THR A 200 -20.18 9.66 4.69
C THR A 200 -19.62 10.01 6.06
N ASP A 201 -19.52 11.30 6.37
CA ASP A 201 -19.01 11.80 7.64
C ASP A 201 -19.90 11.35 8.80
N ALA A 202 -19.32 10.61 9.75
CA ALA A 202 -20.05 10.10 10.91
C ALA A 202 -20.59 11.20 11.83
N LYS A 203 -19.99 12.40 11.84
CA LYS A 203 -20.42 13.51 12.70
C LYS A 203 -21.56 14.32 12.10
N SER A 204 -21.52 14.56 10.79
CA SER A 204 -22.50 15.44 10.12
C SER A 204 -23.52 14.72 9.26
N GLY A 205 -23.30 13.44 8.94
CA GLY A 205 -24.12 12.66 8.00
C GLY A 205 -23.99 13.13 6.55
N LYS A 206 -23.15 14.12 6.26
CA LYS A 206 -22.92 14.59 4.89
C LYS A 206 -22.08 13.57 4.14
N ARG A 207 -22.45 13.37 2.87
CA ARG A 207 -21.70 12.53 1.94
C ARG A 207 -20.91 13.41 0.97
N ALA A 208 -19.64 13.08 0.78
CA ALA A 208 -18.78 13.72 -0.21
C ALA A 208 -18.22 12.65 -1.16
N LEU A 209 -18.10 13.01 -2.44
CA LEU A 209 -17.37 12.20 -3.42
C LEU A 209 -15.89 12.54 -3.32
N VAL A 210 -15.08 11.53 -3.08
CA VAL A 210 -13.62 11.62 -3.11
C VAL A 210 -13.16 11.16 -4.48
N LYS A 211 -12.59 12.11 -5.22
CA LYS A 211 -11.92 11.85 -6.50
C LYS A 211 -10.50 11.33 -6.21
N ALA A 212 -10.38 10.01 -6.08
CA ALA A 212 -9.13 9.31 -5.82
C ALA A 212 -8.67 8.46 -7.01
N GLY A 213 -9.44 8.44 -8.11
CA GLY A 213 -9.16 7.69 -9.33
C GLY A 213 -7.81 7.98 -10.00
N HIS A 214 -7.64 7.41 -11.19
CA HIS A 214 -6.38 7.33 -11.93
C HIS A 214 -5.59 8.67 -11.91
N HIS A 215 -4.32 8.60 -11.47
CA HIS A 215 -3.36 9.70 -11.20
C HIS A 215 -3.39 10.39 -9.83
N SER A 216 -4.32 10.06 -8.93
CA SER A 216 -4.28 10.61 -7.57
C SER A 216 -3.21 9.91 -6.71
N LYS A 217 -2.41 10.68 -5.98
CA LYS A 217 -1.41 10.11 -5.05
C LYS A 217 -2.08 9.68 -3.75
N VAL A 218 -2.36 8.40 -3.62
CA VAL A 218 -2.87 7.80 -2.38
C VAL A 218 -1.72 7.23 -1.56
N VAL A 219 -1.74 7.48 -0.25
CA VAL A 219 -0.77 6.93 0.70
C VAL A 219 -1.52 6.04 1.69
N PRO A 220 -1.38 4.70 1.63
CA PRO A 220 -1.98 3.83 2.63
C PRO A 220 -1.31 4.07 3.98
N LEU A 221 -2.14 4.23 5.01
CA LEU A 221 -1.67 4.34 6.40
C LEU A 221 -1.71 3.00 7.13
N ILE A 222 -2.47 2.04 6.61
CA ILE A 222 -2.62 0.69 7.14
C ILE A 222 -1.62 -0.22 6.42
N ASP A 223 -1.00 -1.13 7.16
CA ASP A 223 -0.06 -2.11 6.61
C ASP A 223 -0.84 -3.22 5.89
N GLU A 224 -0.34 -3.68 4.73
CA GLU A 224 -0.96 -4.74 3.94
C GLU A 224 -0.97 -6.09 4.70
N ASN A 225 -1.99 -6.91 4.46
CA ASN A 225 -2.09 -8.24 5.06
C ASN A 225 -1.13 -9.21 4.36
N LEU A 226 -0.54 -10.11 5.14
CA LEU A 226 0.34 -11.14 4.62
C LEU A 226 -0.48 -12.34 4.15
N LEU A 227 -0.53 -12.56 2.84
CA LEU A 227 -1.28 -13.68 2.27
C LEU A 227 -0.43 -14.94 2.12
N VAL A 228 0.74 -14.80 1.49
CA VAL A 228 1.57 -15.95 1.14
C VAL A 228 3.01 -15.71 1.53
N ILE A 229 3.61 -16.70 2.19
CA ILE A 229 5.07 -16.83 2.35
C ILE A 229 5.48 -18.19 1.82
N THR A 230 6.41 -18.22 0.89
CA THR A 230 7.00 -19.47 0.40
C THR A 230 8.29 -19.77 1.15
N SER A 231 8.59 -21.06 1.32
CA SER A 231 9.88 -21.53 1.82
C SER A 231 10.67 -22.22 0.69
N ARG A 232 11.96 -22.51 0.90
CA ARG A 232 12.81 -23.12 -0.15
C ARG A 232 12.29 -24.46 -0.68
N ASP A 233 11.60 -25.22 0.17
CA ASP A 233 11.16 -26.58 -0.14
C ASP A 233 9.65 -26.62 -0.42
N THR A 234 9.03 -25.45 -0.59
CA THR A 234 7.59 -25.34 -0.85
C THR A 234 7.34 -25.08 -2.32
N GLU A 235 6.69 -26.02 -2.99
CA GLU A 235 6.21 -25.83 -4.35
C GLU A 235 5.21 -24.65 -4.40
N LEU A 236 5.36 -23.79 -5.40
CA LEU A 236 4.45 -22.66 -5.60
C LEU A 236 3.08 -23.18 -6.02
N SER A 237 2.01 -22.70 -5.37
CA SER A 237 0.63 -22.95 -5.78
C SER A 237 0.42 -22.56 -7.25
N SER A 238 -0.40 -23.32 -7.97
CA SER A 238 -0.75 -23.07 -9.38
C SER A 238 -1.35 -21.67 -9.56
N THR A 239 -2.18 -21.20 -8.63
CA THR A 239 -2.75 -19.85 -8.64
C THR A 239 -1.67 -18.77 -8.55
N LEU A 240 -0.65 -18.99 -7.72
CA LEU A 240 0.47 -18.05 -7.57
C LEU A 240 1.38 -18.05 -8.80
N LYS A 241 1.66 -19.23 -9.38
CA LYS A 241 2.43 -19.34 -10.64
C LYS A 241 1.71 -18.58 -11.76
N TYR A 242 0.42 -18.81 -11.95
CA TYR A 242 -0.39 -18.11 -12.95
C TYR A 242 -0.39 -16.59 -12.74
N TRP A 243 -0.60 -16.12 -11.50
CA TRP A 243 -0.58 -14.69 -11.18
C TRP A 243 0.77 -14.02 -11.47
N LEU A 244 1.88 -14.72 -11.22
CA LEU A 244 3.24 -14.26 -11.53
C LEU A 244 3.48 -14.21 -13.05
N GLU A 245 3.05 -15.24 -13.78
CA GLU A 245 3.17 -15.33 -15.24
C GLU A 245 2.40 -14.22 -15.96
N GLU A 246 1.16 -13.95 -15.54
CA GLU A 246 0.32 -12.86 -16.06
C GLU A 246 1.02 -11.48 -15.97
N ARG A 247 1.87 -11.30 -14.96
CA ARG A 247 2.63 -10.06 -14.70
C ARG A 247 4.07 -10.10 -15.21
N ASN A 248 4.46 -11.12 -15.97
CA ASN A 248 5.82 -11.34 -16.45
C ASN A 248 6.87 -11.37 -15.32
N LEU A 249 6.49 -11.88 -14.14
CA LEU A 249 7.37 -12.00 -12.99
C LEU A 249 7.99 -13.40 -12.93
N SER A 250 9.30 -13.46 -12.66
CA SER A 250 10.00 -14.74 -12.54
C SER A 250 9.42 -15.60 -11.42
N SER A 251 8.96 -16.80 -11.80
CA SER A 251 8.45 -17.89 -10.95
C SER A 251 9.53 -18.91 -10.57
N GLU A 252 10.82 -18.55 -10.63
CA GLU A 252 11.90 -19.47 -10.25
C GLU A 252 11.66 -20.07 -8.85
N GLU A 253 11.54 -21.41 -8.81
CA GLU A 253 11.12 -22.19 -7.63
C GLU A 253 12.08 -22.06 -6.43
N ALA A 254 13.31 -21.59 -6.67
CA ALA A 254 14.32 -21.40 -5.63
C ALA A 254 14.21 -20.06 -4.89
N GLN A 255 13.32 -19.14 -5.30
CA GLN A 255 13.24 -17.81 -4.69
C GLN A 255 12.18 -17.75 -3.59
N LEU A 256 12.60 -17.30 -2.41
CA LEU A 256 11.72 -17.07 -1.27
C LEU A 256 10.87 -15.81 -1.53
N ILE A 257 9.56 -15.98 -1.64
CA ILE A 257 8.60 -14.96 -2.04
C ILE A 257 7.65 -14.67 -0.88
N ARG A 258 7.29 -13.39 -0.74
CA ARG A 258 6.29 -12.88 0.18
C ARG A 258 5.29 -12.03 -0.60
N LEU A 259 4.04 -12.49 -0.64
CA LEU A 259 2.93 -11.75 -1.23
C LEU A 259 2.10 -11.14 -0.12
N GLU A 260 1.92 -9.84 -0.18
CA GLU A 260 1.06 -9.06 0.72
C GLU A 260 -0.03 -8.38 -0.11
N GLU A 261 -1.24 -8.33 0.43
CA GLU A 261 -2.40 -7.70 -0.19
C GLU A 261 -3.22 -6.96 0.86
N GLY A 262 -3.86 -5.85 0.48
CA GLY A 262 -4.73 -5.07 1.35
C GLY A 262 -5.60 -4.08 0.62
#